data_AF-A0A382RXE6-F1
#
_entry.id   AF-A0A382RXE6-F1
#
_cell.length_a   1.000
_cell.length_b   1.000
_cell.length_c   1.000
_cell.angle_alpha   90.00
_cell.angle_beta   90.00
_cell.angle_gamma   90.00
#
_symmetry.space_group_name_H-M   'P 1'
#
loop_
_entity.id
_entity.type
_entity.pdbx_description
1 polymer ?
#
loop_
_entity_poly.entity_id
_entity_poly.type
_entity_poly.pdbx_seq_one_letter_code
_entity_poly.pdbx_strand_id
1 'polypeptide(L)' 'MARTTVDIDTPILQEIKNLQQAEGKSLGRLISELCSEALGHRIPEREGFTLDWFHQDMGALIEIGDKEELYATMDNNGL' A
#
# COMPACT_ATOMS: atom_id res chain seq x y z
N MET A 1 10.83 -8.29 1.59
CA MET A 1 10.54 -8.52 3.02
C MET A 1 11.76 -8.12 3.82
N ALA A 2 11.59 -7.39 4.93
CA ALA A 2 12.68 -7.12 5.86
C ALA A 2 12.97 -8.37 6.72
N ARG A 3 14.23 -8.58 7.12
CA ARG A 3 14.62 -9.63 8.06
C ARG A 3 15.00 -8.98 9.39
N THR A 4 14.30 -9.36 10.45
CA THR A 4 14.49 -8.81 11.78
C THR A 4 14.60 -9.96 12.78
N THR A 5 15.57 -9.88 13.69
CA THR A 5 15.68 -10.79 14.83
C THR A 5 14.88 -10.19 15.99
N VAL A 6 13.96 -10.96 16.55
CA VAL A 6 13.15 -10.57 17.71
C VAL A 6 13.22 -11.68 18.75
N ASP A 7 13.27 -11.30 20.02
CA ASP A 7 13.15 -12.24 21.12
C ASP A 7 11.67 -12.58 21.32
N ILE A 8 11.36 -13.88 21.41
CA ILE A 8 10.01 -14.40 21.60
C ILE A 8 10.05 -15.38 22.76
N ASP A 9 9.11 -15.24 23.70
CA ASP A 9 8.97 -16.16 24.81
C ASP A 9 8.83 -17.61 24.31
N THR A 10 9.58 -18.52 24.93
CA THR A 10 9.60 -19.94 24.56
C THR A 10 8.22 -20.60 24.45
N PRO A 11 7.26 -20.41 25.39
CA PRO A 11 5.94 -20.99 25.24
C PRO A 11 5.19 -20.45 24.01
N ILE A 12 5.32 -19.16 23.71
CA ILE A 12 4.68 -18.54 22.54
C ILE A 12 5.29 -19.07 21.25
N LEU A 13 6.62 -19.16 21.17
CA LEU A 13 7.30 -19.73 20.01
C LEU A 13 6.86 -21.17 19.75
N GLN A 14 6.61 -21.96 20.81
CA GLN A 14 6.14 -23.33 20.67
C GLN A 14 4.73 -23.40 20.07
N GLU A 15 3.80 -22.56 20.52
CA GLU A 15 2.44 -22.50 19.96
C GLU A 15 2.46 -22.08 18.49
N ILE A 16 3.26 -21.08 18.13
CA ILE A 16 3.40 -20.63 16.74
C ILE A 16 3.95 -21.78 15.86
N LYS A 17 4.88 -22.60 16.36
CA LYS A 17 5.38 -23.78 15.64
C LYS A 17 4.33 -24.88 15.50
N ASN A 18 3.47 -25.07 16.49
CA ASN A 18 2.37 -26.02 16.39
C ASN A 18 1.37 -25.58 15.30
N LEU A 19 1.02 -24.29 15.27
CA LEU A 19 0.19 -23.69 14.22
C LEU A 19 0.85 -23.80 12.84
N GLN A 20 2.16 -23.59 12.76
CA GLN A 20 2.93 -23.76 11.52
C GLN A 20 2.76 -25.17 10.95
N GLN A 21 2.81 -26.20 11.80
CA GLN A 21 2.64 -27.59 11.37
C GLN A 21 1.20 -27.89 10.93
N ALA A 22 0.21 -27.32 11.63
CA ALA A 22 -1.20 -27.50 11.30
C ALA A 22 -1.60 -26.82 9.97
N GLU A 23 -1.08 -25.62 9.70
CA GLU A 23 -1.48 -24.83 8.53
C GLU A 23 -0.54 -24.98 7.32
N GLY A 24 0.65 -25.56 7.50
CA GLY A 24 1.64 -25.71 6.42
C GLY A 24 2.23 -24.38 5.92
N LYS A 25 2.03 -23.27 6.64
CA LYS A 25 2.59 -21.95 6.31
C LYS A 25 4.04 -21.83 6.79
N SER A 26 4.78 -20.86 6.25
CA SER A 26 6.10 -20.52 6.80
C SER A 26 5.97 -19.76 8.12
N LEU A 27 6.93 -19.96 9.04
CA LEU A 27 6.92 -19.31 10.36
C LEU A 27 6.82 -17.78 10.26
N GLY A 28 7.57 -17.17 9.35
CA GLY A 28 7.55 -15.72 9.14
C GLY A 28 6.21 -15.20 8.61
N ARG A 29 5.51 -15.98 7.79
CA ARG A 29 4.16 -15.62 7.32
C ARG A 29 3.16 -15.66 8.47
N LEU A 30 3.20 -16.72 9.28
CA LEU A 30 2.30 -16.89 10.40
C LEU A 30 2.51 -15.79 11.46
N ILE A 31 3.77 -15.45 11.76
CA ILE A 31 4.11 -14.30 12.62
C ILE A 31 3.57 -12.99 12.03
N SER A 32 3.74 -12.76 10.73
CA SER A 32 3.27 -11.52 10.08
C SER A 32 1.74 -11.40 10.14
N GLU A 33 1.00 -12.49 9.94
CA GLU A 33 -0.46 -12.53 10.04
C GLU A 33 -0.92 -12.23 11.47
N LEU A 34 -0.36 -12.92 12.48
CA LEU A 34 -0.67 -12.70 13.90
C LEU A 34 -0.36 -11.26 14.35
N CYS A 35 0.78 -10.72 13.92
CA CYS A 35 1.13 -9.33 14.22
C CYS A 35 0.18 -8.34 13.54
N SER A 36 -0.22 -8.59 12.29
CA SER A 36 -1.15 -7.72 11.56
C SER A 36 -2.50 -7.66 12.25
N GLU A 37 -3.02 -8.81 12.68
CA GLU A 37 -4.27 -8.90 13.44
C GLU A 37 -4.16 -8.16 14.78
N ALA A 38 -3.11 -8.42 15.57
CA ALA A 38 -2.92 -7.77 16.86
C ALA A 38 -2.73 -6.24 16.74
N LEU A 39 -2.05 -5.77 15.69
CA LEU A 39 -1.89 -4.35 15.40
C LEU A 39 -3.21 -3.71 14.92
N GLY A 40 -3.99 -4.41 14.10
CA GLY A 40 -5.30 -3.92 13.64
C GLY A 40 -6.27 -3.61 14.78
N HIS A 41 -6.21 -4.36 15.87
CA HIS A 41 -7.02 -4.11 17.07
C HIS A 41 -6.49 -2.94 17.94
N ARG A 42 -5.22 -2.54 17.78
CA ARG A 42 -4.56 -1.53 18.64
C ARG A 42 -4.40 -0.19 17.96
N ILE A 43 -4.20 -0.19 16.65
CA ILE A 43 -4.11 1.01 15.85
C ILE A 43 -5.55 1.51 15.71
N PRO A 44 -5.91 2.68 16.28
CA PRO A 44 -7.21 3.27 16.02
C PRO A 44 -7.38 3.36 14.51
N GLU A 45 -8.58 3.06 14.02
CA GLU A 45 -8.91 3.16 12.60
C GLU A 45 -8.31 4.48 12.11
N ARG A 46 -7.32 4.39 11.21
CA ARG A 46 -6.68 5.58 10.67
C ARG A 46 -7.83 6.43 10.15
N GLU A 47 -7.93 7.67 10.62
CA GLU A 47 -8.90 8.61 10.06
C GLU A 47 -8.85 8.44 8.55
N GLY A 48 -9.98 8.02 7.97
CA GLY A 48 -10.03 7.67 6.56
C GLY A 48 -9.42 8.84 5.80
N PHE A 49 -8.40 8.58 5.00
CA PHE A 49 -7.86 9.67 4.18
C PHE A 49 -8.99 10.08 3.23
N THR A 50 -9.41 11.33 3.31
CA THR A 50 -10.23 11.89 2.26
C THR A 50 -9.35 12.01 1.03
N LEU A 51 -9.73 11.34 -0.05
CA LEU A 51 -9.13 11.57 -1.36
C LEU A 51 -9.54 12.98 -1.80
N ASP A 52 -8.74 13.97 -1.44
CA ASP A 52 -8.89 15.32 -1.95
C ASP A 52 -8.34 15.33 -3.37
N TRP A 53 -9.27 15.29 -4.34
CA TRP A 53 -8.95 15.49 -5.75
C TRP A 53 -8.42 16.91 -5.93
N PHE A 54 -7.09 17.02 -5.97
CA PHE A 54 -6.43 18.28 -6.25
C PHE A 54 -6.61 18.64 -7.72
N HIS A 55 -7.34 19.71 -8.00
CA HIS A 55 -7.42 20.33 -9.32
C HIS A 55 -6.75 21.69 -9.27
N GLN A 56 -5.83 21.92 -10.21
CA GLN A 56 -5.22 23.22 -10.45
C GLN A 56 -5.51 23.60 -11.90
N ASP A 57 -5.88 24.87 -12.10
CA ASP A 57 -6.08 25.41 -13.45
C ASP A 57 -4.77 25.29 -14.23
N MET A 58 -4.82 24.60 -15.38
CA MET A 58 -3.67 24.41 -16.26
C MET A 58 -3.28 25.71 -16.98
N GLY A 59 -4.17 26.72 -17.01
CA GLY A 59 -3.97 27.91 -17.84
C GLY A 59 -3.80 27.55 -19.31
N ALA A 60 -4.58 26.56 -19.77
CA ALA A 60 -4.48 26.04 -21.12
C ALA A 60 -4.70 27.16 -22.15
N LEU A 61 -3.78 27.31 -23.09
CA LEU A 61 -3.85 28.29 -24.17
C LEU A 61 -4.68 27.80 -25.37
N ILE A 62 -5.18 26.57 -25.28
CA ILE A 62 -5.92 25.84 -26.30
C ILE A 62 -7.11 25.13 -25.66
N GLU A 63 -8.15 24.84 -26.43
CA GLU A 63 -9.26 24.02 -25.98
C GLU A 63 -8.85 22.55 -26.00
N ILE A 64 -8.51 22.00 -24.83
CA ILE A 64 -8.04 20.60 -24.72
C ILE A 64 -9.14 19.59 -25.12
N GLY A 65 -10.42 19.97 -25.04
CA GLY A 65 -11.53 19.15 -25.54
C GLY A 65 -11.59 19.06 -27.08
N ASP A 66 -10.93 19.98 -27.78
CA ASP A 66 -10.77 19.96 -29.23
C ASP A 66 -9.54 19.12 -29.60
N LYS A 67 -9.81 17.95 -30.16
CA LYS A 67 -8.80 16.97 -30.49
C LYS A 67 -7.85 17.51 -31.55
N GLU A 68 -8.39 18.17 -32.58
CA GLU A 68 -7.64 18.72 -33.69
C GLU A 68 -6.71 19.85 -33.24
N GLU A 69 -7.18 20.75 -32.36
CA GLU A 69 -6.37 21.85 -31.80
C GLU A 69 -5.26 21.32 -30.87
N LEU A 70 -5.57 20.30 -30.06
CA LEU A 70 -4.61 19.64 -29.19
C LEU A 70 -3.48 18.97 -29.99
N TYR A 71 -3.82 18.13 -30.98
CA TYR A 71 -2.82 17.43 -31.78
C TYR A 71 -2.00 18.41 -32.63
N ALA A 72 -2.61 19.44 -33.21
CA ALA A 72 -1.88 20.48 -33.94
C ALA A 72 -0.85 21.19 -33.03
N THR A 73 -1.20 21.47 -31.78
CA THR A 73 -0.28 22.10 -30.83
C THR A 73 0.83 21.15 -30.36
N MET A 74 0.52 19.86 -30.19
CA MET A 74 1.52 18.83 -29.87
C MET A 74 2.51 18.61 -31.02
N ASP A 75 2.03 18.62 -32.25
CA ASP A 75 2.85 18.44 -33.46
C ASP A 75 3.72 19.68 -33.75
N ASN A 76 3.22 20.89 -33.42
CA ASN A 76 3.95 22.15 -33.59
C ASN A 76 5.00 22.43 -32.49
N ASN A 77 4.94 21.73 -31.34
CA ASN A 77 5.90 21.84 -30.24
C ASN A 77 6.96 20.71 -30.24
N GLY A 78 7.41 20.29 -31.42
CA GLY A 78 8.67 19.56 -31.55
C GLY A 78 9.84 20.50 -31.21
N LEU A 79 10.54 20.23 -30.09
CA LEU A 79 11.88 20.76 -29.81
C LEU A 79 12.84 20.56 -30.99
#